data_AF-A0A5C1E759-F1
#
_entry.id   AF-A0A5C1E759-F1
#
_cell.length_a   1.000
_cell.length_b   1.000
_cell.length_c   1.000
_cell.angle_alpha   90.00
_cell.angle_beta   90.00
_cell.angle_gamma   90.00
#
_symmetry.space_group_name_H-M   'P 1'
#
loop_
_entity.id
_entity.type
_entity.pdbx_description
1 polymer ?
#
loop_
_entity_poly.entity_id
_entity_poly.type
_entity_poly.pdbx_seq_one_letter_code
_entity_poly.pdbx_strand_id
1 'polypeptide(L)' 'MHFVSDTAVQVGNFIYHFDTTEDAISFRRCVEKGGEPNDCAEKFGCINTEDVTPPPPKVKTGMKL' A
#
# COMPACT_ATOMS: atom_id res chain seq x y z
N MET A 1 -8.09 23.06 -6.50
CA MET A 1 -8.42 21.96 -5.57
C MET A 1 -7.71 20.71 -6.07
N HIS A 2 -6.68 20.24 -5.37
CA HIS A 2 -6.12 18.92 -5.66
C HIS A 2 -7.12 17.89 -5.12
N PHE A 3 -7.86 17.24 -6.01
CA PHE A 3 -8.57 16.02 -5.68
C PHE A 3 -7.51 14.94 -5.48
N VAL A 4 -7.06 14.77 -4.24
CA VAL A 4 -6.37 13.54 -3.87
C VAL A 4 -7.48 12.48 -3.92
N SER A 5 -7.45 11.61 -4.93
CA SER A 5 -8.40 10.50 -4.99
C SER A 5 -8.24 9.68 -3.72
N ASP A 6 -9.19 9.80 -2.79
CA ASP A 6 -9.23 9.15 -1.46
C ASP A 6 -9.41 7.62 -1.56
N THR A 7 -9.13 7.06 -2.74
CA THR A 7 -9.24 5.64 -3.06
C THR A 7 -7.90 4.91 -2.97
N ALA A 8 -6.81 5.61 -2.65
CA ALA A 8 -5.50 5.01 -2.40
C ALA A 8 -5.15 5.05 -0.91
N VAL A 9 -4.79 3.90 -0.33
CA VAL A 9 -4.43 3.75 1.08
C VAL A 9 -3.03 3.16 1.20
N GLN A 10 -2.11 3.89 1.82
CA GLN A 10 -0.77 3.40 2.10
C GLN A 10 -0.73 2.63 3.43
N VAL A 11 -0.25 1.38 3.39
CA VAL A 11 0.00 0.54 4.56
C VAL A 11 1.43 0.03 4.50
N GLY A 12 2.28 0.57 5.37
CA GLY A 12 3.72 0.30 5.34
C GLY A 12 4.34 0.78 4.02
N ASN A 13 4.99 -0.15 3.30
CA ASN A 13 5.61 0.12 2.01
C ASN A 13 4.68 -0.16 0.81
N PHE A 14 3.43 -0.51 1.05
CA PHE A 14 2.49 -0.85 -0.02
C PHE A 14 1.38 0.20 -0.10
N ILE A 15 1.01 0.60 -1.31
CA ILE A 15 -0.13 1.48 -1.60
C ILE A 15 -1.22 0.62 -2.24
N TYR A 16 -2.39 0.56 -1.61
CA TYR A 16 -3.55 -0.19 -2.08
C TYR A 16 -4.54 0.77 -2.73
N HIS A 17 -4.98 0.46 -3.94
CA HIS A 17 -5.92 1.26 -4.70
C HIS A 17 -7.27 0.54 -4.76
N PHE A 18 -8.33 1.30 -4.57
CA PHE A 18 -9.70 0.84 -4.59
C PHE A 18 -10.48 1.58 -5.68
N ASP A 19 -11.58 0.99 -6.13
CA ASP A 19 -12.47 1.62 -7.10
C ASP A 19 -13.27 2.77 -6.46
N THR A 20 -13.66 2.59 -5.19
CA THR A 20 -14.45 3.56 -4.42
C THR A 20 -13.75 4.01 -3.14
N THR A 21 -14.12 5.20 -2.68
CA THR A 21 -13.64 5.74 -1.39
C THR A 21 -14.20 4.95 -0.20
N GLU A 22 -15.39 4.36 -0.32
CA GLU A 22 -15.99 3.56 0.75
C GLU A 22 -15.20 2.27 1.02
N ASP A 23 -14.70 1.62 -0.05
CA ASP A 23 -13.84 0.45 0.05
C ASP A 23 -12.49 0.80 0.68
N ALA A 24 -11.88 1.92 0.25
CA ALA A 24 -10.65 2.43 0.84
C ALA A 24 -10.79 2.72 2.35
N ILE A 25 -11.87 3.37 2.77
CA ILE A 25 -12.16 3.63 4.19
C ILE A 25 -12.38 2.31 4.94
N SER A 26 -13.10 1.36 4.37
CA SER A 26 -13.38 0.05 4.98
C SER A 26 -12.12 -0.78 5.15
N PHE A 27 -11.26 -0.77 4.13
CA PHE A 27 -9.92 -1.37 4.17
C PHE A 27 -9.07 -0.77 5.29
N ARG A 28 -8.98 0.56 5.36
CA ARG A 28 -8.22 1.24 6.41
C ARG A 28 -8.69 0.82 7.81
N ARG A 29 -10.00 0.77 8.04
CA ARG A 29 -10.58 0.31 9.31
C ARG A 29 -10.28 -1.15 9.62
N CYS A 30 -10.19 -2.01 8.60
CA CYS A 30 -9.86 -3.42 8.76
C CYS A 30 -8.41 -3.59 9.25
N VAL A 31 -7.47 -2.87 8.62
CA VAL A 31 -6.06 -2.85 9.03
C VAL A 31 -5.88 -2.23 10.42
N GLU A 32 -6.57 -1.12 10.73
CA GLU A 32 -6.52 -0.49 12.06
C GLU A 32 -7.03 -1.40 13.19
N LYS A 33 -7.91 -2.35 12.87
CA LYS A 33 -8.39 -3.38 13.81
C LYS A 33 -7.43 -4.57 13.97
N GLY A 34 -6.28 -4.55 13.29
CA GLY A 34 -5.30 -5.63 13.29
C GLY A 34 -5.57 -6.71 12.23
N GLY A 35 -6.41 -6.42 11.23
CA GLY A 35 -6.57 -7.29 10.07
C GLY A 35 -5.32 -7.28 9.18
N GLU A 36 -5.04 -8.40 8.52
CA GLU A 36 -3.96 -8.46 7.55
C GLU A 36 -4.31 -7.62 6.31
N PRO A 37 -3.42 -6.72 5.85
CA PRO A 37 -3.71 -5.84 4.73
C PRO A 37 -4.01 -6.61 3.43
N ASN A 38 -3.36 -7.73 3.13
CA ASN A 38 -3.73 -8.50 1.94
C ASN A 38 -5.16 -9.08 2.03
N ASP A 39 -5.55 -9.64 3.17
CA ASP A 39 -6.90 -10.18 3.38
C ASP A 39 -7.97 -9.09 3.31
N CYS A 40 -7.72 -7.95 3.97
CA CYS A 40 -8.59 -6.78 3.89
C CYS A 40 -8.69 -6.29 2.43
N ALA A 41 -7.58 -6.20 1.71
CA ALA A 41 -7.55 -5.74 0.32
C ALA A 41 -8.37 -6.65 -0.60
N GLU A 42 -8.21 -7.97 -0.50
CA GLU A 42 -9.03 -8.93 -1.27
C GLU A 42 -10.52 -8.82 -0.93
N LYS A 43 -10.84 -8.64 0.36
CA LYS A 43 -12.23 -8.52 0.84
C LYS A 43 -12.95 -7.27 0.33
N PHE A 44 -12.25 -6.15 0.21
CA PHE A 44 -12.82 -4.88 -0.28
C PHE A 44 -12.52 -4.63 -1.77
N GLY A 45 -12.06 -5.65 -2.51
CA GLY A 45 -11.88 -5.54 -3.95
C GLY A 45 -10.80 -4.55 -4.37
N CYS A 46 -9.65 -4.56 -3.70
CA CYS A 46 -8.47 -3.79 -4.10
C CYS A 46 -8.13 -4.08 -5.57
N ILE A 47 -8.09 -3.02 -6.37
CA ILE A 47 -7.88 -3.10 -7.83
C ILE A 47 -6.40 -3.08 -8.20
N ASN A 48 -5.54 -2.49 -7.36
CA ASN A 48 -4.12 -2.40 -7.62
C ASN A 48 -3.33 -2.24 -6.31
N THR A 49 -2.14 -2.83 -6.26
CA THR A 49 -1.23 -2.67 -5.12
C THR A 49 0.15 -2.29 -5.63
N GLU A 50 0.69 -1.16 -5.18
CA GLU A 50 2.00 -0.66 -5.55
C GLU A 50 2.98 -0.84 -4.38
N ASP A 51 4.14 -1.46 -4.65
CA ASP A 51 5.25 -1.51 -3.68
C ASP A 51 6.13 -0.28 -3.87
N VAL A 52 6.19 0.57 -2.84
CA VAL A 52 7.07 1.74 -2.80
C VAL A 52 8.37 1.47 -2.06
N THR A 53 8.70 0.20 -1.78
CA THR A 53 9.98 -0.16 -1.20
C THR A 53 11.11 0.28 -2.13
N PRO A 54 12.01 1.19 -1.70
CA PRO A 54 13.14 1.56 -2.53
C PRO A 54 13.99 0.31 -2.78
N PRO A 55 14.53 0.12 -4.01
CA PRO A 55 15.40 -1.00 -4.27
C PRO A 55 16.55 -0.96 -3.27
N PRO A 56 17.02 -2.13 -2.80
CA PRO A 56 18.14 -2.18 -1.86
C PRO A 56 19.27 -1.34 -2.41
N PRO A 57 19.95 -0.52 -1.58
CA PRO A 57 21.10 0.23 -2.04
C PRO A 57 22.01 -0.78 -2.73
N LYS A 58 22.35 -0.52 -4.00
CA LYS A 58 23.38 -1.28 -4.70
C LYS A 58 24.65 -1.08 -3.88
N VAL A 59 24.91 -1.95 -2.92
CA VAL A 59 26.19 -2.07 -2.27
C VAL A 59 27.12 -2.43 -3.40
N LYS A 60 27.80 -1.41 -3.93
CA LYS A 60 29.03 -1.63 -4.65
C LYS A 60 29.96 -2.23 -3.60
N THR A 61 30.01 -3.55 -3.52
CA THR A 61 31.12 -4.29 -2.90
C THR A 61 32.33 -4.03 -3.77
N GLY A 62 32.81 -2.78 -3.77
CA GLY A 62 34.11 -2.39 -4.22
C GLY A 62 35.06 -2.66 -3.07
N MET A 63 35.36 -3.94 -2.87
CA MET A 63 36.60 -4.32 -2.23
C MET A 63 37.73 -3.57 -2.92
N LYS A 64 38.49 -2.79 -2.16
CA LYS A 64 39.92 -2.75 -2.35
C LYS A 64 40.57 -2.47 -1.00
N LEU A 65 41.10 -3.55 -0.41
CA LEU A 65 42.20 -3.50 0.56
C LEU A 65 43.37 -2.70 -0.03
#